data_AF-A0AAU5CC99-F1
#
_entry.id   AF-A0AAU5CC99-F1
#
_cell.length_a   1.000
_cell.length_b   1.000
_cell.length_c   1.000
_cell.angle_alpha   90.00
_cell.angle_beta   90.00
_cell.angle_gamma   90.00
#
_symmetry.space_group_name_H-M   'P 1'
#
loop_
_entity.id
_entity.type
_entity.pdbx_description
1 polymer ?
#
loop_
_entity_poly.entity_id
_entity_poly.type
_entity_poly.pdbx_seq_one_letter_code
_entity_poly.pdbx_strand_id
1 'polypeptide(L)'
;MMSARIPRNPEPGGGNTSPDVAAPAAQPPIDEPRAAWAVGTVMAAIPCSARDAGRVLGAAAKAAGVTSAEVAAAMAADSRGVAMPVRVERALHRAVAAARAVQPRTTHIGLMPSHARTAEVLAEFRGCQARLTDAPSDMRARQALDDAAYTLCVLLGRTGVHDAVLAAEQHLAARA
;
A
#
# COMPACT_ATOMS: atom_id res chain seq x y z
N MET A 1 63.77 -51.50 44.01
CA MET A 1 62.80 -52.56 43.68
C MET A 1 62.08 -52.12 42.42
N MET A 2 62.55 -52.53 41.24
CA MET A 2 62.27 -53.79 40.54
C MET A 2 61.00 -53.72 39.67
N SER A 3 61.24 -53.92 38.36
CA SER A 3 60.30 -54.35 37.29
C SER A 3 59.32 -53.30 36.76
N ALA A 4 59.06 -53.15 35.45
CA ALA A 4 59.30 -53.96 34.24
C ALA A 4 59.38 -53.01 33.02
N ARG A 5 60.36 -53.10 32.11
CA ARG A 5 60.47 -53.98 30.91
C ARG A 5 59.51 -53.65 29.72
N ILE A 6 60.10 -52.92 28.76
CA ILE A 6 60.11 -53.06 27.26
C ILE A 6 58.85 -52.61 26.45
N PRO A 7 58.91 -52.43 25.10
CA PRO A 7 59.19 -51.16 24.37
C PRO A 7 58.15 -50.79 23.27
N ARG A 8 58.37 -49.67 22.57
CA ARG A 8 58.41 -49.48 21.08
C ARG A 8 57.90 -48.09 20.67
N ASN A 9 58.79 -47.31 20.09
CA ASN A 9 58.51 -46.43 18.93
C ASN A 9 59.31 -47.05 17.74
N PRO A 10 59.05 -46.79 16.44
CA PRO A 10 58.51 -45.53 15.85
C PRO A 10 57.57 -45.65 14.60
N GLU A 11 56.80 -44.57 14.33
CA GLU A 11 56.47 -43.89 13.03
C GLU A 11 55.95 -44.70 11.80
N PRO A 12 55.49 -44.10 10.67
CA PRO A 12 54.91 -42.77 10.40
C PRO A 12 53.61 -42.84 9.54
N GLY A 13 52.81 -41.77 9.54
CA GLY A 13 51.75 -41.53 8.55
C GLY A 13 50.95 -40.31 8.97
N GLY A 14 51.28 -39.10 8.53
CA GLY A 14 51.25 -38.73 7.11
C GLY A 14 49.81 -38.37 6.75
N GLY A 15 49.39 -37.16 7.10
CA GLY A 15 48.02 -36.71 6.83
C GLY A 15 47.69 -35.41 7.52
N ASN A 16 48.24 -34.32 7.00
CA ASN A 16 47.87 -32.96 7.37
C ASN A 16 46.38 -32.72 7.06
N THR A 17 45.49 -32.84 8.04
CA THR A 17 44.16 -32.22 7.95
C THR A 17 44.25 -30.81 8.50
N SER A 18 44.47 -29.88 7.56
CA SER A 18 44.15 -28.46 7.71
C SER A 18 42.73 -28.28 8.28
N PRO A 19 42.47 -27.16 8.97
CA PRO A 19 41.15 -26.88 9.52
C PRO A 19 40.12 -26.91 8.41
N ASP A 20 39.10 -27.72 8.66
CA ASP A 20 37.82 -27.73 8.01
C ASP A 20 37.45 -26.30 7.58
N VAL A 21 37.55 -26.04 6.28
CA VAL A 21 37.00 -24.84 5.66
C VAL A 21 35.50 -24.99 5.89
N ALA A 22 35.04 -24.39 6.98
CA ALA A 22 33.65 -24.21 7.29
C ALA A 22 32.98 -23.73 6.01
N ALA A 23 32.20 -24.63 5.41
CA ALA A 23 31.30 -24.33 4.32
C ALA A 23 30.57 -23.04 4.71
N PRO A 24 30.44 -22.04 3.82
CA PRO A 24 29.70 -20.83 4.16
C PRO A 24 28.29 -21.28 4.55
N ALA A 25 28.00 -21.15 5.84
CA ALA A 25 26.70 -21.41 6.40
C ALA A 25 25.72 -20.63 5.53
N ALA A 26 24.82 -21.34 4.85
CA ALA A 26 23.74 -20.73 4.10
C ALA A 26 23.04 -19.74 5.02
N GLN A 27 23.29 -18.44 4.82
CA GLN A 27 22.54 -17.41 5.50
C GLN A 27 21.05 -17.65 5.19
N PRO A 28 20.16 -17.71 6.20
CA PRO A 28 18.73 -17.69 5.96
C PRO A 28 18.37 -16.39 5.21
N PRO A 29 17.28 -16.37 4.41
CA PRO A 29 17.00 -15.27 3.49
C PRO A 29 16.69 -13.98 4.25
N ILE A 30 17.71 -13.13 4.43
CA ILE A 30 17.57 -11.74 4.89
C ILE A 30 16.78 -10.89 3.86
N ASP A 31 16.46 -11.46 2.70
CA ASP A 31 15.69 -10.81 1.63
C ASP A 31 14.18 -10.80 1.89
N GLU A 32 13.65 -11.80 2.61
CA GLU A 32 12.23 -11.90 2.95
C GLU A 32 11.72 -10.76 3.87
N PRO A 33 12.44 -10.35 4.94
CA PRO A 33 12.01 -9.20 5.74
C PRO A 33 12.05 -7.87 4.97
N ARG A 34 12.96 -7.72 4.00
CA ARG A 34 13.03 -6.50 3.16
C ARG A 34 11.89 -6.43 2.16
N ALA A 35 11.54 -7.56 1.54
CA ALA A 35 10.41 -7.65 0.63
C ALA A 35 9.08 -7.38 1.36
N ALA A 36 8.87 -7.98 2.54
CA ALA A 36 7.69 -7.74 3.36
C ALA A 36 7.58 -6.27 3.81
N TRP A 37 8.71 -5.66 4.22
CA TRP A 37 8.76 -4.24 4.57
C TRP A 37 8.42 -3.34 3.37
N ALA A 38 9.02 -3.59 2.20
CA ALA A 38 8.77 -2.79 1.00
C ALA A 38 7.30 -2.89 0.54
N VAL A 39 6.70 -4.07 0.63
CA VAL A 39 5.26 -4.27 0.42
C VAL A 39 4.46 -3.40 1.39
N GLY A 40 4.81 -3.41 2.68
CA GLY A 40 4.20 -2.55 3.69
C GLY A 40 4.34 -1.05 3.38
N THR A 41 5.51 -0.61 2.93
CA THR A 41 5.76 0.79 2.53
C THR A 41 4.89 1.20 1.34
N VAL A 42 4.73 0.33 0.33
CA VAL A 42 3.85 0.60 -0.81
C VAL A 42 2.38 0.65 -0.37
N MET A 43 1.96 -0.24 0.52
CA MET A 43 0.60 -0.24 1.10
C MET A 43 0.31 1.01 1.94
N ALA A 44 1.31 1.58 2.61
CA ALA A 44 1.17 2.86 3.30
C ALA A 44 1.01 4.04 2.33
N ALA A 45 1.63 3.96 1.16
CA ALA A 45 1.56 5.01 0.13
C ALA A 45 0.31 4.92 -0.76
N ILE A 46 -0.31 3.75 -0.87
CA ILE A 46 -1.53 3.51 -1.66
C ILE A 46 -2.39 2.46 -0.94
N PRO A 47 -3.70 2.71 -0.69
CA PRO A 47 -4.58 1.70 -0.11
C PRO A 47 -4.80 0.56 -1.11
N CYS A 48 -4.02 -0.52 -0.96
CA CYS A 48 -4.04 -1.70 -1.82
C CYS A 48 -3.72 -2.98 -1.03
N SER A 49 -3.99 -4.13 -1.62
CA SER A 49 -3.65 -5.42 -1.02
C SER A 49 -2.14 -5.70 -1.10
N ALA A 50 -1.62 -6.56 -0.22
CA ALA A 50 -0.22 -7.02 -0.30
C ALA A 50 0.12 -7.67 -1.65
N ARG A 51 -0.85 -8.35 -2.28
CA ARG A 51 -0.71 -8.92 -3.62
C ARG A 51 -0.53 -7.84 -4.68
N ASP A 52 -1.33 -6.77 -4.62
CA ASP A 52 -1.23 -5.66 -5.58
C ASP A 52 0.03 -4.83 -5.35
N ALA A 53 0.42 -4.59 -4.10
CA ALA A 53 1.71 -4.01 -3.77
C ALA A 53 2.87 -4.84 -4.34
N GLY A 54 2.81 -6.18 -4.24
CA GLY A 54 3.76 -7.08 -4.90
C GLY A 54 3.79 -6.93 -6.43
N ARG A 55 2.63 -6.73 -7.07
CA ARG A 55 2.55 -6.46 -8.51
C ARG A 55 3.17 -5.10 -8.87
N VAL A 56 2.97 -4.07 -8.07
CA VAL A 56 3.58 -2.75 -8.25
C VAL A 56 5.10 -2.84 -8.17
N LEU A 57 5.62 -3.53 -7.16
CA LEU A 57 7.07 -3.77 -7.02
C LEU A 57 7.62 -4.57 -8.20
N GLY A 58 6.92 -5.62 -8.64
CA GLY A 58 7.30 -6.41 -9.81
C GLY A 58 7.30 -5.61 -11.11
N ALA A 59 6.33 -4.70 -11.29
CA ALA A 59 6.27 -3.81 -12.44
C ALA A 59 7.43 -2.80 -12.43
N ALA A 60 7.74 -2.22 -11.26
CA ALA A 60 8.88 -1.33 -11.08
C ALA A 60 10.21 -2.05 -11.37
N ALA A 61 10.37 -3.26 -10.84
CA ALA A 61 11.53 -4.12 -11.05
C ALA A 61 11.75 -4.41 -12.55
N LYS A 62 10.69 -4.87 -13.23
CA LYS A 62 10.69 -5.11 -14.68
C LYS A 62 11.06 -3.86 -15.48
N ALA A 63 10.50 -2.70 -15.12
CA ALA A 63 10.78 -1.44 -15.82
C ALA A 63 12.21 -0.90 -15.55
N ALA A 64 12.81 -1.24 -14.41
CA ALA A 64 14.17 -0.87 -14.05
C ALA A 64 15.22 -1.92 -14.47
N GLY A 65 14.80 -3.07 -15.00
CA GLY A 65 15.69 -4.17 -15.40
C GLY A 65 16.37 -4.87 -14.21
N VAL A 66 15.72 -4.88 -13.05
CA VAL A 66 16.22 -5.48 -11.80
C VAL A 66 15.17 -6.42 -11.22
N THR A 67 15.51 -7.16 -10.17
CA THR A 67 14.60 -8.02 -9.42
C THR A 67 13.80 -7.22 -8.39
N SER A 68 12.63 -7.74 -7.99
CA SER A 68 11.82 -7.12 -6.92
C SER A 68 12.57 -7.07 -5.57
N ALA A 69 13.46 -8.03 -5.32
CA ALA A 69 14.31 -8.03 -4.13
C ALA A 69 15.33 -6.89 -4.14
N GLU A 70 15.93 -6.58 -5.30
CA GLU A 70 16.84 -5.43 -5.45
C GLU A 70 16.09 -4.09 -5.30
N VAL A 71 14.85 -3.99 -5.81
CA VAL A 71 14.00 -2.82 -5.57
C VAL A 71 13.72 -2.66 -4.06
N ALA A 72 13.32 -3.74 -3.39
CA ALA A 72 13.05 -3.73 -1.95
C ALA A 72 14.30 -3.37 -1.13
N ALA A 73 15.47 -3.90 -1.51
CA ALA A 73 16.74 -3.57 -0.89
C ALA A 73 17.11 -2.10 -1.10
N ALA A 74 16.89 -1.55 -2.29
CA ALA A 74 17.14 -0.14 -2.59
C ALA A 74 16.21 0.77 -1.79
N MET A 75 14.91 0.45 -1.68
CA MET A 75 13.97 1.18 -0.83
C MET A 75 14.39 1.14 0.65
N ALA A 76 14.86 -0.02 1.13
CA ALA A 76 15.31 -0.20 2.51
C ALA A 76 16.67 0.45 2.80
N ALA A 77 17.48 0.73 1.78
CA ALA A 77 18.72 1.49 1.89
C ALA A 77 18.43 3.00 1.90
N ASP A 78 17.49 3.43 1.05
CA ASP A 78 17.00 4.81 0.96
C ASP A 78 16.36 5.30 2.26
N SER A 79 15.56 4.45 2.92
CA SER A 79 15.02 4.75 4.26
C SER A 79 16.08 4.91 5.35
N ARG A 80 17.32 4.47 5.09
CA ARG A 80 18.50 4.65 5.94
C ARG A 80 19.41 5.79 5.44
N GLY A 81 18.96 6.58 4.47
CA GLY A 81 19.67 7.72 3.91
C GLY A 81 20.61 7.41 2.75
N VAL A 82 20.61 6.17 2.23
CA VAL A 82 21.43 5.80 1.06
C VAL A 82 20.60 5.95 -0.20
N ALA A 83 20.91 6.97 -1.00
CA ALA A 83 20.14 7.32 -2.19
C ALA A 83 19.88 6.10 -3.10
N MET A 84 18.60 5.89 -3.41
CA MET A 84 18.18 4.88 -4.37
C MET A 84 18.70 5.20 -5.79
N PRO A 85 19.09 4.18 -6.60
CA PRO A 85 19.42 4.43 -8.00
C PRO A 85 18.25 5.07 -8.75
N VAL A 86 18.50 6.20 -9.44
CA VAL A 86 17.49 7.02 -10.13
C VAL A 86 16.56 6.21 -11.06
N ARG A 87 17.09 5.16 -11.70
CA ARG A 87 16.28 4.27 -12.57
C ARG A 87 15.20 3.51 -11.79
N VAL A 88 15.55 3.04 -10.59
CA VAL A 88 14.65 2.30 -9.70
C VAL A 88 13.62 3.24 -9.10
N GLU A 89 14.06 4.41 -8.63
CA GLU A 89 13.19 5.48 -8.12
C GLU A 89 12.14 5.90 -9.15
N ARG A 90 12.57 6.22 -10.37
CA ARG A 90 11.66 6.63 -11.46
C ARG A 90 10.73 5.50 -11.89
N ALA A 91 11.17 4.25 -11.86
CA ALA A 91 10.32 3.10 -12.15
C ALA A 91 9.27 2.89 -11.06
N LEU A 92 9.66 3.01 -9.78
CA LEU A 92 8.76 2.89 -8.64
C LEU A 92 7.70 4.00 -8.63
N HIS A 93 8.11 5.26 -8.82
CA HIS A 93 7.18 6.39 -8.90
C HIS A 93 6.16 6.22 -10.03
N ARG A 94 6.60 5.76 -11.22
CA ARG A 94 5.69 5.51 -12.34
C ARG A 94 4.75 4.34 -12.06
N ALA A 95 5.23 3.25 -11.46
CA ALA A 95 4.40 2.11 -11.10
C ALA A 95 3.34 2.46 -10.05
N VAL A 96 3.73 3.24 -9.02
CA VAL A 96 2.82 3.77 -7.99
C VAL A 96 1.78 4.70 -8.60
N ALA A 97 2.18 5.62 -9.48
CA ALA A 97 1.26 6.53 -10.16
C ALA A 97 0.27 5.77 -11.06
N ALA A 98 0.75 4.77 -11.81
CA ALA A 98 -0.10 3.91 -12.63
C ALA A 98 -1.09 3.11 -11.78
N ALA A 99 -0.63 2.56 -10.64
CA ALA A 99 -1.51 1.84 -9.72
C ALA A 99 -2.61 2.73 -9.16
N ARG A 100 -2.29 3.98 -8.78
CA ARG A 100 -3.28 4.97 -8.34
C ARG A 100 -4.29 5.34 -9.43
N ALA A 101 -3.86 5.37 -10.69
CA ALA A 101 -4.75 5.67 -11.82
C ALA A 101 -5.68 4.50 -12.18
N VAL A 102 -5.19 3.26 -12.00
CA VAL A 102 -5.96 2.03 -12.26
C VAL A 102 -6.89 1.69 -11.11
N GLN A 103 -6.57 2.11 -9.87
CA GLN A 103 -7.45 1.92 -8.73
C GLN A 103 -8.79 2.60 -9.04
N PRO A 104 -9.89 1.85 -9.22
CA PRO A 104 -11.20 2.47 -9.27
C PRO A 104 -11.36 3.21 -7.94
N ARG A 105 -11.64 4.53 -7.99
CA ARG A 105 -12.17 5.26 -6.83
C ARG A 105 -13.28 4.38 -6.29
N THR A 106 -13.06 3.83 -5.10
CA THR A 106 -13.87 2.83 -4.40
C THR A 106 -15.15 2.52 -5.16
N THR A 107 -15.13 1.53 -6.05
CA THR A 107 -16.38 0.87 -6.43
C THR A 107 -16.87 0.25 -5.14
N HIS A 108 -17.77 0.97 -4.45
CA HIS A 108 -18.52 0.43 -3.33
C HIS A 108 -19.02 -0.93 -3.78
N ILE A 109 -18.66 -1.99 -3.04
CA ILE A 109 -19.20 -3.32 -3.26
C ILE A 109 -20.70 -3.22 -3.05
N GLY A 110 -21.43 -3.01 -4.14
CA GLY A 110 -22.80 -3.45 -4.39
C GLY A 110 -23.89 -3.12 -3.38
N LEU A 111 -23.75 -2.14 -2.50
CA LEU A 111 -24.91 -1.49 -1.88
C LEU A 111 -25.12 -0.18 -2.61
N MET A 112 -26.03 -0.19 -3.58
CA MET A 112 -26.57 1.06 -4.10
C MET A 112 -27.05 1.92 -2.93
N PRO A 113 -26.74 3.22 -2.91
CA PRO A 113 -27.21 4.09 -1.85
C PRO A 113 -28.74 3.98 -1.77
N SER A 114 -29.26 3.87 -0.55
CA SER A 114 -30.71 3.76 -0.32
C SER A 114 -31.42 4.93 -0.98
N HIS A 115 -32.32 4.64 -1.93
CA HIS A 115 -33.07 5.67 -2.68
C HIS A 115 -33.83 6.60 -1.73
N ALA A 116 -34.46 6.05 -0.69
CA ALA A 116 -35.13 6.82 0.35
C ALA A 116 -34.16 7.77 1.08
N ARG A 117 -32.98 7.27 1.47
CA ARG A 117 -31.98 8.08 2.15
C ARG A 117 -31.42 9.18 1.24
N THR A 118 -31.17 8.87 -0.03
CA THR A 118 -30.73 9.86 -1.02
C THR A 118 -31.79 10.95 -1.22
N ALA A 119 -33.08 10.58 -1.28
CA ALA A 119 -34.18 11.54 -1.42
C ALA A 119 -34.31 12.46 -0.20
N GLU A 120 -34.25 11.90 1.02
CA GLU A 120 -34.27 12.66 2.28
C GLU A 120 -33.17 13.71 2.32
N VAL A 121 -31.92 13.30 2.08
CA VAL A 121 -30.76 14.19 2.19
C VAL A 121 -30.77 15.24 1.07
N LEU A 122 -31.20 14.89 -0.14
CA LEU A 122 -31.34 15.86 -1.23
C LEU A 122 -32.42 16.91 -0.95
N ALA A 123 -33.54 16.50 -0.33
CA ALA A 123 -34.59 17.43 0.09
C ALA A 123 -34.10 18.36 1.21
N GLU A 124 -33.36 17.84 2.19
CA GLU A 124 -32.74 18.63 3.26
C GLU A 124 -31.75 19.66 2.70
N PHE A 125 -30.88 19.23 1.77
CA PHE A 125 -29.92 20.10 1.09
C PHE A 125 -30.64 21.27 0.39
N ARG A 126 -31.66 20.99 -0.44
CA ARG A 126 -32.44 22.02 -1.15
C ARG A 126 -33.21 22.92 -0.18
N GLY A 127 -33.76 22.35 0.89
CA GLY A 127 -34.43 23.12 1.95
C GLY A 127 -33.48 24.11 2.62
N CYS A 128 -32.25 23.71 2.92
CA CYS A 128 -31.23 24.60 3.49
C CYS A 128 -30.76 25.67 2.49
N GLN A 129 -30.64 25.35 1.20
CA GLN A 129 -30.35 26.34 0.15
C GLN A 129 -31.43 27.43 0.09
N ALA A 130 -32.71 27.03 0.13
CA ALA A 130 -33.82 27.97 0.16
C ALA A 130 -33.76 28.88 1.39
N ARG A 131 -33.57 28.31 2.59
CA ARG A 131 -33.44 29.10 3.83
C ARG A 131 -32.28 30.09 3.79
N LEU A 132 -31.12 29.70 3.24
CA LEU A 132 -29.97 30.58 3.13
C LEU A 132 -30.14 31.66 2.06
N THR A 133 -31.00 31.43 1.07
CA THR A 133 -31.39 32.47 0.10
C THR A 133 -32.23 33.54 0.79
N ASP A 134 -33.13 33.14 1.68
CA ASP A 134 -33.98 34.06 2.46
C ASP A 134 -33.26 34.72 3.65
N ALA A 135 -32.36 33.97 4.31
CA ALA A 135 -31.62 34.39 5.49
C ALA A 135 -30.14 33.94 5.42
N PRO A 136 -29.28 34.71 4.71
CA PRO A 136 -27.87 34.34 4.51
C PRO A 136 -27.05 34.20 5.79
N SER A 137 -27.48 34.83 6.89
CA SER A 137 -26.82 34.78 8.20
C SER A 137 -27.30 33.63 9.09
N ASP A 138 -28.20 32.76 8.62
CA ASP A 138 -28.62 31.57 9.37
C ASP A 138 -27.49 30.52 9.41
N MET A 139 -26.67 30.61 10.46
CA MET A 139 -25.55 29.68 10.68
C MET A 139 -26.00 28.22 10.87
N ARG A 140 -27.22 27.98 11.37
CA ARG A 140 -27.75 26.61 11.49
C ARG A 140 -28.11 26.05 10.12
N ALA A 141 -28.68 26.87 9.24
CA ALA A 141 -28.89 26.48 7.84
C ALA A 141 -27.58 26.23 7.11
N ARG A 142 -26.56 27.02 7.39
CA ARG A 142 -25.25 26.80 6.80
C ARG A 142 -24.64 25.47 7.22
N GLN A 143 -24.62 25.18 8.52
CA GLN A 143 -24.10 23.91 9.02
C GLN A 143 -24.88 22.71 8.43
N ALA A 144 -26.21 22.76 8.46
CA ALA A 144 -27.05 21.70 7.90
C ALA A 144 -26.85 21.52 6.39
N LEU A 145 -26.62 22.61 5.64
CA LEU A 145 -26.28 22.54 4.22
C LEU A 145 -24.95 21.79 4.01
N ASP A 146 -23.92 22.15 4.78
CA ASP A 146 -22.59 21.54 4.67
C ASP A 146 -22.62 20.05 5.08
N ASP A 147 -23.38 19.69 6.12
CA ASP A 147 -23.59 18.30 6.56
C ASP A 147 -24.34 17.46 5.50
N ALA A 148 -25.42 18.02 4.91
CA ALA A 148 -26.15 17.36 3.84
C ALA A 148 -25.30 17.20 2.58
N ALA A 149 -24.50 18.22 2.23
CA ALA A 149 -23.57 18.18 1.11
C ALA A 149 -22.50 17.09 1.30
N TYR A 150 -21.90 17.02 2.48
CA TYR A 150 -20.94 15.97 2.83
C TYR A 150 -21.57 14.57 2.75
N THR A 151 -22.80 14.43 3.27
CA THR A 151 -23.54 13.16 3.23
C THR A 151 -23.80 12.71 1.79
N LEU A 152 -24.21 13.62 0.88
CA LEU A 152 -24.38 13.29 -0.54
C LEU A 152 -23.07 12.85 -1.20
N CYS A 153 -21.97 13.55 -0.92
CA CYS A 153 -20.64 13.18 -1.41
C CYS A 153 -20.24 11.75 -0.98
N VAL A 154 -20.46 11.40 0.29
CA VAL A 154 -20.15 10.05 0.82
C VAL A 154 -21.07 8.98 0.22
N LEU A 155 -22.39 9.22 0.20
CA LEU A 155 -23.36 8.23 -0.29
C LEU A 155 -23.15 7.89 -1.77
N LEU A 156 -22.69 8.87 -2.56
CA LEU A 156 -22.56 8.74 -4.02
C LEU A 156 -21.11 8.59 -4.49
N GLY A 157 -20.15 8.51 -3.57
CA GLY A 157 -18.73 8.35 -3.88
C GLY A 157 -18.15 9.52 -4.68
N ARG A 158 -18.66 10.75 -4.46
CA ARG A 158 -18.22 11.98 -5.14
C ARG A 158 -17.39 12.85 -4.22
N THR A 159 -16.42 13.55 -4.79
CA THR A 159 -15.57 14.49 -4.05
C THR A 159 -16.08 15.93 -4.11
N GLY A 160 -16.97 16.23 -5.05
CA GLY A 160 -17.56 17.56 -5.23
C GLY A 160 -19.06 17.55 -4.99
N VAL A 161 -19.56 18.59 -4.32
CA VAL A 161 -20.99 18.74 -3.97
C VAL A 161 -21.87 18.81 -5.21
N HIS A 162 -21.44 19.56 -6.23
CA HIS A 162 -22.17 19.66 -7.50
C HIS A 162 -22.35 18.28 -8.16
N ASP A 163 -21.26 17.52 -8.29
CA ASP A 163 -21.28 16.18 -8.86
C ASP A 163 -22.12 15.21 -8.01
N ALA A 164 -22.11 15.38 -6.68
CA ALA A 164 -22.92 14.59 -5.77
C ALA A 164 -24.41 14.87 -5.94
N VAL A 165 -24.82 16.14 -6.05
CA VAL A 165 -26.23 16.52 -6.29
C VAL A 165 -26.72 15.99 -7.62
N LEU A 166 -25.94 16.14 -8.70
CA LEU A 166 -26.32 15.63 -10.02
C LEU A 166 -26.45 14.09 -10.02
N ALA A 167 -25.51 13.39 -9.38
CA ALA A 167 -25.58 11.95 -9.22
C ALA A 167 -26.78 11.51 -8.37
N ALA A 168 -27.18 12.30 -7.36
CA ALA A 168 -28.36 12.03 -6.55
C ALA A 168 -29.63 12.11 -7.41
N GLU A 169 -29.76 13.15 -8.21
CA GLU A 169 -30.92 13.35 -9.11
C GLU A 169 -31.04 12.22 -10.13
N GLN A 170 -29.93 11.82 -10.74
CA GLN A 170 -29.89 10.69 -11.68
C GLN A 170 -30.26 9.36 -11.01
N HIS A 171 -29.72 9.12 -9.80
CA HIS A 171 -30.03 7.92 -9.01
C HIS A 171 -31.52 7.85 -8.65
N LEU A 172 -32.13 9.00 -8.34
CA LEU A 172 -33.55 9.05 -8.00
C LEU A 172 -34.45 8.88 -9.23
N ALA A 173 -34.05 9.43 -10.37
CA ALA A 173 -34.77 9.33 -11.64
C ALA A 173 -34.77 7.91 -12.23
N ALA A 174 -33.71 7.11 -11.97
CA ALA A 174 -33.62 5.73 -12.46
C ALA A 174 -34.66 4.76 -11.86
N ARG A 175 -35.44 5.18 -10.86
CA ARG A 175 -36.50 4.40 -10.20
C ARG A 175 -37.91 4.96 -10.45
N ALA A 176 -38.03 6.12 -11.10
CA ALA A 176 -39.30 6.76 -11.45
C ALA A 176 -39.88 6.15 -12.73
#